data_AF-A0AAU5RBY0-F1
#
_entry.id   AF-A0AAU5RBY0-F1
#
_cell.length_a   1.000
_cell.length_b   1.000
_cell.length_c   1.000
_cell.angle_alpha   90.00
_cell.angle_beta   90.00
_cell.angle_gamma   90.00
#
_symmetry.space_group_name_H-M   'P 1'
#
loop_
_entity.id
_entity.type
_entity.pdbx_description
1 polymer ?
#
loop_
_entity_poly.entity_id
_entity_poly.type
_entity_poly.pdbx_seq_one_letter_code
_entity_poly.pdbx_strand_id
1 'polypeptide(L)'
;MGTQERERKVYRPLRRAGLEVIPDAVPDGTMPFVFGYRPEDIVGGFSHQYETPRLVERLNEDWYNLAVSSGLLVRTRRSRPTTRLCTG
;
A
#
# COMPACT_ATOMS: atom_id res chain seq x y z
N MET A 1 11.58 -4.81 16.85
CA MET A 1 10.76 -4.49 18.04
C MET A 1 10.51 -5.78 18.80
N GLY A 2 11.01 -5.89 20.03
CA GLY A 2 10.94 -7.13 20.83
C GLY A 2 9.59 -7.34 21.53
N THR A 3 9.34 -8.54 22.03
CA THR A 3 8.04 -8.95 22.62
C THR A 3 7.61 -8.08 23.81
N GLN A 4 8.53 -7.77 24.74
CA GLN A 4 8.23 -6.86 25.86
C GLN A 4 7.89 -5.44 25.39
N GLU A 5 8.56 -4.97 24.34
CA GLU A 5 8.32 -3.65 23.79
C GLU A 5 6.95 -3.58 23.09
N ARG A 6 6.56 -4.63 22.37
CA ARG A 6 5.23 -4.76 21.76
C ARG A 6 4.12 -4.80 22.81
N GLU A 7 4.30 -5.55 23.89
CA GLU A 7 3.32 -5.59 24.99
C GLU A 7 3.13 -4.18 25.58
N ARG A 8 4.23 -3.47 25.86
CA ARG A 8 4.18 -2.13 26.46
C ARG A 8 3.60 -1.07 25.52
N LYS A 9 3.98 -1.07 24.24
CA LYS A 9 3.67 0.02 23.30
C LYS A 9 2.44 -0.23 22.44
N VAL A 10 2.05 -1.49 22.21
CA VAL A 10 1.01 -1.85 21.25
C VAL A 10 -0.13 -2.56 21.94
N TYR A 11 0.12 -3.71 22.57
CA TYR A 11 -0.96 -4.56 23.08
C TYR A 11 -1.69 -3.95 24.29
N ARG A 12 -0.95 -3.44 25.28
CA ARG A 12 -1.53 -2.85 26.49
C ARG A 12 -2.39 -1.61 26.21
N PRO A 13 -1.98 -0.66 25.34
CA PRO A 13 -2.85 0.46 24.94
C PRO A 13 -4.14 0.03 24.22
N LEU A 14 -4.05 -0.90 23.27
CA LEU A 14 -5.20 -1.37 22.50
C LEU A 14 -6.24 -2.08 23.39
N ARG A 15 -5.77 -2.95 24.30
CA ARG A 15 -6.65 -3.59 25.30
C ARG A 15 -7.33 -2.57 26.22
N ARG A 16 -6.61 -1.52 26.64
CA ARG A 16 -7.20 -0.41 27.43
C ARG A 16 -8.25 0.37 26.66
N ALA A 17 -8.15 0.41 25.33
CA ALA A 17 -9.17 1.00 24.46
C ALA A 17 -10.36 0.05 24.21
N GLY A 18 -10.39 -1.14 24.83
CA GLY A 18 -11.45 -2.12 24.65
C GLY A 18 -11.33 -2.95 23.38
N LEU A 19 -10.18 -2.89 22.68
CA LEU A 19 -9.93 -3.71 21.50
C LEU A 19 -9.38 -5.07 21.91
N GLU A 20 -9.95 -6.12 21.34
CA GLU A 20 -9.40 -7.47 21.46
C GLU A 20 -8.09 -7.55 20.67
N VAL A 21 -7.07 -8.13 21.31
CA VAL A 21 -5.73 -8.26 20.71
C VAL A 21 -5.30 -9.71 20.85
N ILE A 22 -5.17 -10.37 19.70
CA ILE A 22 -4.59 -11.72 19.59
C ILE A 22 -3.11 -11.54 19.21
N PRO A 23 -2.17 -11.78 20.14
CA PRO A 23 -0.74 -11.57 19.88
C PRO A 23 -0.26 -12.51 18.78
N ASP A 24 0.54 -11.98 17.86
CA ASP A 24 1.18 -12.72 16.78
C ASP A 24 0.20 -13.52 15.89
N ALA A 25 -1.09 -13.14 15.90
CA ALA A 25 -2.06 -13.66 14.96
C ALA A 25 -1.66 -13.28 13.54
N VAL A 26 -1.42 -14.29 12.72
CA VAL A 26 -1.48 -14.15 11.26
C VAL A 26 -2.94 -14.36 10.90
N PRO A 27 -3.61 -13.40 10.24
CA PRO A 27 -4.97 -13.63 9.78
C PRO A 27 -4.95 -14.81 8.82
N ASP A 28 -5.71 -15.87 9.12
CA ASP A 28 -5.97 -16.93 8.15
C ASP A 28 -6.72 -16.30 6.98
N GLY A 29 -6.03 -16.14 5.84
CA GLY A 29 -6.66 -15.66 4.61
C GLY A 29 -5.81 -14.69 3.78
N THR A 30 -6.52 -13.93 2.95
CA THR A 30 -5.95 -12.96 2.01
C THR A 30 -6.17 -11.55 2.53
N MET A 31 -5.22 -10.65 2.32
CA MET A 31 -5.41 -9.22 2.64
C MET A 31 -6.72 -8.71 1.97
N PRO A 32 -7.64 -8.08 2.72
CA PRO A 32 -8.84 -7.52 2.13
C PRO A 32 -8.49 -6.42 1.12
N PHE A 33 -9.19 -6.48 -0.02
CA PHE A 33 -9.01 -5.64 -1.20
C PHE A 33 -9.40 -4.18 -0.91
N VAL A 34 -8.54 -3.21 -1.24
CA VAL A 34 -8.87 -1.77 -1.15
C VAL A 34 -9.16 -1.23 -2.56
N PHE A 35 -10.45 -0.96 -2.84
CA PHE A 35 -10.94 -0.30 -4.05
C PHE A 35 -10.66 1.22 -4.03
N GLY A 36 -10.32 1.78 -5.18
CA GLY A 36 -10.38 3.23 -5.41
C GLY A 36 -11.83 3.70 -5.47
N TYR A 37 -12.18 4.78 -4.77
CA TYR A 37 -13.54 5.29 -4.69
C TYR A 37 -13.95 6.11 -5.92
N ARG A 38 -14.68 5.50 -6.85
CA ARG A 38 -15.84 6.10 -7.55
C ARG A 38 -16.87 5.00 -7.91
N PRO A 39 -18.19 5.25 -7.79
CA PRO A 39 -19.23 4.24 -8.02
C PRO A 39 -19.30 3.68 -9.45
N GLU A 40 -18.78 4.40 -10.45
CA GLU A 40 -18.96 4.03 -11.87
C GLU A 40 -17.78 3.26 -12.51
N ASP A 41 -16.60 3.21 -11.89
CA ASP A 41 -15.37 2.70 -12.53
C ASP A 41 -14.67 1.63 -11.67
N ILE A 42 -15.12 0.37 -11.75
CA ILE A 42 -14.33 -0.76 -11.23
C ILE A 42 -13.22 -1.09 -12.23
N VAL A 43 -12.04 -0.49 -12.03
CA VAL A 43 -10.84 -0.78 -12.83
C VAL A 43 -9.96 -1.79 -12.09
N GLY A 44 -10.42 -3.04 -11.94
CA GLY A 44 -9.60 -4.19 -11.48
C GLY A 44 -8.93 -4.10 -10.10
N GLY A 45 -8.16 -5.13 -9.74
CA GLY A 45 -7.22 -5.10 -8.61
C GLY A 45 -6.59 -6.45 -8.28
N PHE A 46 -5.88 -6.50 -7.15
CA PHE A 46 -4.92 -7.55 -6.81
C PHE A 46 -5.16 -8.11 -5.40
N SER A 47 -4.87 -9.41 -5.22
CA SER A 47 -5.05 -10.12 -3.96
C SER A 47 -3.85 -11.01 -3.68
N HIS A 48 -3.28 -10.91 -2.48
CA HIS A 48 -2.15 -11.73 -2.02
C HIS A 48 -2.45 -12.36 -0.66
N GLN A 49 -2.01 -13.60 -0.46
CA GLN A 49 -2.02 -14.27 0.84
C GLN A 49 -1.11 -13.54 1.83
N TYR A 50 -1.43 -13.54 3.12
CA TYR A 50 -0.61 -12.88 4.14
C TYR A 50 0.80 -13.45 4.23
N GLU A 51 0.99 -14.73 3.92
CA GLU A 51 2.28 -15.41 3.92
C GLU A 51 3.17 -15.03 2.72
N THR A 52 2.65 -14.25 1.77
CA THR A 52 3.38 -13.87 0.57
C THR A 52 4.66 -13.11 0.95
N PRO A 53 5.86 -13.60 0.57
CA PRO A 53 7.09 -12.89 0.85
C PRO A 53 7.09 -11.51 0.18
N ARG A 54 7.48 -10.48 0.95
CA ARG A 54 7.47 -9.08 0.50
C ARG A 54 6.07 -8.59 0.09
N LEU A 55 5.06 -8.99 0.85
CA LEU A 55 3.65 -8.65 0.63
C LEU A 55 3.43 -7.15 0.41
N VAL A 56 4.06 -6.31 1.24
CA VAL A 56 3.90 -4.85 1.17
C VAL A 56 4.51 -4.30 -0.11
N GLU A 57 5.70 -4.76 -0.49
CA GLU A 57 6.37 -4.33 -1.72
C GLU A 57 5.56 -4.72 -2.96
N ARG A 58 5.01 -5.95 -2.98
CA ARG A 58 4.16 -6.43 -4.08
C ARG A 58 2.87 -5.63 -4.18
N LEU A 59 2.19 -5.37 -3.07
CA LEU A 59 0.98 -4.54 -3.06
C LEU A 59 1.26 -3.11 -3.53
N ASN A 60 2.42 -2.54 -3.17
CA ASN A 60 2.82 -1.23 -3.65
C ASN A 60 3.08 -1.22 -5.17
N GLU A 61 3.74 -2.26 -5.69
CA GLU A 61 3.99 -2.41 -7.12
C GLU A 61 2.68 -2.57 -7.91
N ASP A 62 1.78 -3.42 -7.43
CA ASP A 62 0.46 -3.66 -8.00
C ASP A 62 -0.39 -2.38 -8.04
N TRP A 63 -0.41 -1.63 -6.95
CA TRP A 63 -1.09 -0.35 -6.89
C TRP A 63 -0.47 0.68 -7.85
N TYR A 64 0.86 0.76 -7.91
CA TYR A 64 1.54 1.66 -8.84
C TYR A 64 1.23 1.31 -10.30
N ASN A 65 1.27 0.02 -10.65
CA ASN A 65 0.94 -0.47 -11.98
C ASN A 65 -0.51 -0.14 -12.34
N LEU A 66 -1.45 -0.33 -11.40
CA LEU A 66 -2.85 0.03 -11.60
C LEU A 66 -3.04 1.54 -11.79
N ALA A 67 -2.38 2.35 -10.98
CA ALA A 67 -2.45 3.80 -11.08
C ALA A 67 -1.86 4.30 -12.40
N VAL A 68 -0.80 3.69 -12.90
CA VAL A 68 -0.21 4.01 -14.22
C VAL A 68 -1.13 3.57 -15.35
N SER A 69 -1.67 2.34 -15.32
CA SER A 69 -2.54 1.81 -16.38
C SER A 69 -3.87 2.55 -16.45
N SER A 70 -4.38 2.99 -15.31
CA SER A 70 -5.61 3.80 -15.20
C SER A 70 -5.37 5.28 -15.49
N GLY A 71 -4.14 5.70 -15.80
CA GLY A 71 -3.78 7.09 -16.09
C GLY A 71 -3.82 8.02 -14.87
N LEU A 72 -3.99 7.50 -13.65
CA LEU A 72 -3.93 8.25 -12.39
C LEU A 72 -2.52 8.80 -12.14
N LEU A 73 -1.49 8.07 -12.55
CA LEU A 73 -0.11 8.52 -12.54
C LEU A 73 0.42 8.66 -13.97
N VAL A 74 0.75 9.88 -14.37
CA VAL A 74 1.54 10.10 -15.58
C VAL A 74 2.96 9.66 -15.30
N ARG A 75 3.43 8.64 -16.03
CA ARG A 75 4.84 8.22 -16.03
C ARG A 75 5.66 9.36 -16.62
N THR A 76 6.20 10.24 -15.79
CA THR A 76 7.01 11.37 -16.24
C THR A 76 8.26 10.82 -16.94
N ARG A 77 8.25 10.82 -18.29
CA ARG A 77 9.52 10.78 -19.02
C ARG A 77 10.21 12.09 -18.72
N ARG A 78 11.34 12.02 -18.02
CA ARG A 78 12.24 13.15 -17.80
C ARG A 78 12.76 13.61 -19.17
N SER A 79 12.00 14.41 -19.88
CA SER A 79 12.50 15.14 -21.04
C SER A 79 13.48 16.18 -20.51
N ARG A 80 14.78 15.95 -20.75
CA ARG A 80 15.80 17.00 -20.56
C ARG A 80 15.33 18.24 -21.32
N PRO A 81 15.37 19.44 -20.70
CA PRO A 81 15.04 20.65 -21.43
C PRO A 81 16.10 20.85 -22.51
N THR A 82 15.68 20.84 -23.78
CA THR A 82 16.51 21.34 -24.87
C THR A 82 16.56 22.85 -24.72
N THR A 83 17.68 23.36 -24.23
CA THR A 83 17.97 24.79 -24.20
C THR A 83 17.91 25.33 -25.64
N ARG A 84 16.83 26.03 -26.00
CA ARG A 84 16.86 26.93 -27.16
C ARG A 84 17.45 28.25 -26.67
N LEU A 85 18.67 28.52 -27.13
CA LEU A 85 19.26 29.85 -27.15
C LEU A 85 18.32 30.77 -27.96
N CYS A 86 17.75 31.78 -27.31
CA CYS A 86 17.21 32.94 -28.00
C CYS A 86 18.29 34.03 -27.97
N THR A 87 18.92 34.22 -29.12
CA THR A 87 19.69 35.42 -29.44
C THR A 87 18.70 36.59 -29.57
N GLY A 88 19.02 37.70 -28.92
CA GLY A 88 18.35 39.00 -29.04
C GLY A 88 19.36 40.07 -28.71
#